data_AF-A0A135RUT9-F1
#
_entry.id   AF-A0A135RUT9-F1
#
_cell.length_a   1.000
_cell.length_b   1.000
_cell.length_c   1.000
_cell.angle_alpha   90.00
_cell.angle_beta   90.00
_cell.angle_gamma   90.00
#
_symmetry.space_group_name_H-M   'P 1'
#
loop_
_entity.id
_entity.type
_entity.pdbx_description
1 polymer ?
#
loop_
_entity_poly.entity_id
_entity_poly.type
_entity_poly.pdbx_seq_one_letter_code
_entity_poly.pdbx_strand_id
1 'polypeptide(L)'
;MSTSATASTNAYALMGAPRLCVSTQIANALLVAITPAFTIDDLPQIVVGLKRYVLETQLSRRRGRGRSSWIRDHGDFLVEVIQGRSGTSFWSYRRCDAKGAPRVFGAVTTSAAQEHLLRISATSDEDSDGSYPPFSATASPSSPFKRVRLINTSILKAKITTMRDLCVASVVSAGLPFIHFENAFLQQIFRYHSTEVAGEVPWGRTAIRDHLGDLLRHGEALMKSELRRAASKIYLLFDL
;
A
#
# COMPACT_ATOMS: atom_id res chain seq x y z
N MET A 1 32.51 -12.64 51.49
CA MET A 1 31.61 -11.48 51.53
C MET A 1 32.03 -10.56 50.40
N SER A 2 31.35 -10.61 49.26
CA SER A 2 31.65 -9.73 48.12
C SER A 2 30.35 -9.10 47.67
N THR A 3 30.35 -7.78 47.78
CA THR A 3 29.23 -6.84 47.79
C THR A 3 28.51 -6.77 46.45
N SER A 4 27.19 -6.95 46.50
CA SER A 4 26.26 -6.60 45.43
C SER A 4 26.32 -5.08 45.19
N ALA A 5 26.82 -4.66 44.03
CA ALA A 5 26.65 -3.31 43.55
C ALA A 5 25.20 -3.14 43.08
N THR A 6 24.32 -2.74 43.99
CA THR A 6 23.00 -2.19 43.65
C THR A 6 23.20 -0.89 42.91
N ALA A 7 23.15 -0.94 41.58
CA ALA A 7 23.14 0.24 40.73
C ALA A 7 21.98 1.14 41.18
N SER A 8 22.29 2.34 41.69
CA SER A 8 21.28 3.27 42.13
C SER A 8 20.52 3.79 40.91
N THR A 9 19.23 3.51 40.84
CA THR A 9 18.33 4.03 39.82
C THR A 9 18.07 5.51 40.11
N ASN A 10 19.04 6.37 39.78
CA ASN A 10 18.87 7.82 39.89
C ASN A 10 17.99 8.33 38.74
N ALA A 11 17.08 9.28 38.99
CA ALA A 11 16.20 9.88 37.98
C ALA A 11 16.97 10.44 36.77
N TYR A 12 18.23 10.85 36.97
CA TYR A 12 19.14 11.25 35.90
C TYR A 12 19.58 10.11 34.98
N ALA A 13 19.75 8.89 35.50
CA ALA A 13 20.05 7.71 34.68
C ALA A 13 18.86 7.34 33.77
N LEU A 14 17.63 7.64 34.20
CA LEU A 14 16.42 7.49 33.39
C LEU A 14 16.26 8.59 32.32
N MET A 15 16.90 9.75 32.51
CA MET A 15 16.90 10.84 31.53
C MET A 15 18.06 10.76 30.53
N GLY A 16 19.14 10.05 30.87
CA GLY A 16 20.40 10.03 30.11
C GLY A 16 20.54 8.90 29.09
N ALA A 17 19.67 7.88 29.11
CA ALA A 17 19.66 6.90 28.04
C ALA A 17 19.01 7.55 26.81
N PRO A 18 19.72 7.75 25.68
CA PRO A 18 19.07 8.15 24.45
C PRO A 18 17.98 7.11 24.19
N ARG A 19 16.72 7.55 24.09
CA ARG A 19 15.62 6.67 23.70
C ARG A 19 15.96 6.18 22.30
N LEU A 20 16.58 5.00 22.23
CA LEU A 20 16.99 4.39 20.99
C LEU A 20 15.75 4.30 20.11
N CYS A 21 15.88 4.67 18.84
CA CYS A 21 14.80 4.45 17.89
C CYS A 21 14.44 2.96 17.90
N VAL A 22 13.16 2.65 17.74
CA VAL A 22 12.59 1.29 17.75
C VAL A 22 13.37 0.37 16.83
N SER A 23 13.84 0.86 15.69
CA SER A 23 14.68 0.14 14.72
C SER A 23 16.03 -0.28 15.30
N THR A 24 16.67 0.59 16.10
CA THR A 24 17.93 0.26 16.79
C THR A 24 17.68 -0.73 17.92
N GLN A 25 16.57 -0.59 18.64
CA GLN A 25 16.17 -1.56 19.67
C GLN A 25 15.90 -2.95 19.05
N ILE A 26 15.25 -3.01 17.89
CA ILE A 26 15.03 -4.25 17.13
C ILE A 26 16.35 -4.85 16.65
N ALA A 27 17.25 -4.05 16.09
CA ALA A 27 18.57 -4.52 15.64
C ALA A 27 19.37 -5.13 16.80
N ASN A 28 19.38 -4.46 17.95
CA ASN A 28 20.03 -4.96 19.16
C ASN A 28 19.34 -6.24 19.67
N ALA A 29 18.00 -6.28 19.66
CA ALA A 29 17.23 -7.45 20.06
C ALA A 29 17.57 -8.69 19.20
N LEU A 30 17.77 -8.51 17.89
CA LEU A 30 18.14 -9.61 16.98
C LEU A 30 19.57 -10.13 17.21
N LEU A 31 20.48 -9.33 17.77
CA LEU A 31 21.84 -9.75 18.09
C LEU A 31 21.92 -10.59 19.38
N VAL A 32 20.90 -10.54 20.24
CA VAL A 32 20.86 -11.33 21.48
C VAL A 32 20.58 -12.80 21.15
N ALA A 33 21.53 -13.67 21.47
CA ALA A 33 21.37 -15.11 21.32
C ALA A 33 20.39 -15.65 22.37
N ILE A 34 19.18 -16.01 21.94
CA ILE A 34 18.14 -16.54 22.81
C ILE A 34 18.43 -18.02 23.10
N THR A 35 18.70 -18.35 24.36
CA THR A 35 18.81 -19.74 24.85
C THR A 35 17.43 -20.38 24.93
N PRO A 36 17.24 -21.67 24.62
CA PRO A 36 15.93 -22.32 24.45
C PRO A 36 15.04 -22.45 25.71
N ALA A 37 15.50 -22.04 26.88
CA ALA A 37 14.77 -22.10 28.16
C ALA A 37 14.28 -20.70 28.62
N PHE A 38 13.75 -19.90 27.70
CA PHE A 38 13.45 -18.48 27.92
C PHE A 38 11.98 -18.25 28.27
N THR A 39 11.74 -17.42 29.29
CA THR A 39 10.42 -16.83 29.58
C THR A 39 10.27 -15.48 28.87
N ILE A 40 9.04 -14.97 28.73
CA ILE A 40 8.77 -13.73 27.96
C ILE A 40 9.55 -12.52 28.51
N ASP A 41 9.82 -12.52 29.82
CA ASP A 41 10.61 -11.47 30.48
C ASP A 41 12.10 -11.54 30.15
N ASP A 42 12.62 -12.71 29.73
CA ASP A 42 14.02 -12.91 29.33
C ASP A 42 14.30 -12.45 27.88
N LEU A 43 13.27 -12.13 27.08
CA LEU A 43 13.45 -11.60 25.74
C LEU A 43 13.83 -10.12 25.76
N PRO A 44 14.62 -9.65 24.78
CA PRO A 44 14.95 -8.24 24.63
C PRO A 44 13.67 -7.41 24.42
N GLN A 45 13.40 -6.53 25.39
CA GLN A 45 12.20 -5.70 25.41
C GLN A 45 12.43 -4.41 24.64
N ILE A 46 11.56 -4.17 23.65
CA ILE A 46 11.50 -2.96 22.86
C ILE A 46 10.50 -2.00 23.53
N VAL A 47 10.95 -0.80 23.87
CA VAL A 47 10.13 0.21 24.55
C VAL A 47 9.68 1.26 23.53
N VAL A 48 8.36 1.39 23.38
CA VAL A 48 7.73 2.45 22.57
C VAL A 48 6.83 3.27 23.49
N GLY A 49 7.26 4.49 23.82
CA GLY A 49 6.58 5.33 24.81
C GLY A 49 6.65 4.71 26.21
N LEU A 50 5.48 4.42 26.81
CA LEU A 50 5.36 3.76 28.12
C LEU A 50 5.10 2.24 28.02
N LYS A 51 4.99 1.71 26.80
CA LYS A 51 4.62 0.32 26.55
C LYS A 51 5.84 -0.51 26.15
N ARG A 52 5.81 -1.78 26.55
CA ARG A 52 6.88 -2.75 26.32
C ARG A 52 6.43 -3.79 25.31
N TYR A 53 7.32 -4.11 24.38
CA TYR A 53 7.06 -4.97 23.24
C TYR A 53 8.18 -6.00 23.07
N VAL A 54 7.87 -7.13 22.46
CA VAL A 54 8.83 -8.16 22.07
C VAL A 54 8.66 -8.45 20.58
N LEU A 55 9.73 -8.82 19.90
CA LEU A 55 9.70 -9.09 18.47
C LEU A 55 8.93 -10.39 18.17
N GLU A 56 7.96 -10.35 17.25
CA GLU A 56 7.11 -11.51 16.92
C GLU A 56 7.94 -12.71 16.42
N THR A 57 9.07 -12.46 15.74
CA THR A 57 9.97 -13.50 15.22
C THR A 57 10.72 -14.26 16.31
N GLN A 58 10.86 -13.69 17.51
CA GLN A 58 11.51 -14.33 18.65
C GLN A 58 10.54 -15.17 19.48
N LEU A 59 9.24 -14.83 19.45
CA LEU A 59 8.16 -15.63 20.03
C LEU A 59 7.77 -16.81 19.13
N SER A 60 7.84 -16.62 17.82
CA SER A 60 7.59 -17.67 16.84
C SER A 60 8.74 -18.69 16.92
N ARG A 61 8.45 -19.94 17.33
CA ARG A 61 9.44 -21.02 17.33
C ARG A 61 10.24 -20.97 16.03
N ARG A 62 11.57 -21.09 16.13
CA ARG A 62 12.64 -20.92 15.11
C ARG A 62 12.41 -21.54 13.71
N ARG A 63 11.26 -22.17 13.43
CA ARG A 63 10.84 -22.81 12.17
C ARG A 63 9.44 -22.43 11.68
N GLY A 64 8.73 -21.51 12.33
CA GLY A 64 7.43 -21.03 11.87
C GLY A 64 7.58 -20.09 10.67
N ARG A 65 6.91 -20.37 9.56
CA ARG A 65 6.75 -19.41 8.45
C ARG A 65 5.98 -18.23 9.03
N GLY A 66 6.69 -17.16 9.38
CA GLY A 66 6.10 -15.95 9.97
C GLY A 66 5.02 -15.34 9.07
N ARG A 67 4.31 -14.33 9.58
CA ARG A 67 3.24 -13.66 8.85
C ARG A 67 3.71 -13.23 7.45
N SER A 68 3.04 -13.75 6.42
CA SER A 68 3.30 -13.46 5.01
C SER A 68 2.44 -12.26 4.59
N SER A 69 2.78 -11.07 5.08
CA SER A 69 2.13 -9.82 4.68
C SER A 69 3.15 -8.92 3.97
N TRP A 70 2.72 -8.27 2.89
CA TRP A 70 3.57 -7.37 2.10
C TRP A 70 4.06 -6.15 2.93
N ILE A 71 3.31 -5.75 3.96
CA ILE A 71 3.70 -4.68 4.89
C ILE A 71 4.93 -5.02 5.75
N ARG A 72 5.32 -6.31 5.82
CA ARG A 72 6.53 -6.78 6.52
C ARG A 72 7.82 -6.18 5.94
N ASP A 73 7.81 -5.83 4.67
CA ASP A 73 8.99 -5.27 4.02
C ASP A 73 9.25 -3.82 4.46
N HIS A 74 8.21 -3.16 4.98
CA HIS A 74 8.23 -1.74 5.37
C HIS A 74 8.31 -1.51 6.88
N GLY A 75 8.15 -2.55 7.69
CA GLY A 75 8.05 -2.42 9.14
C GLY A 75 8.13 -3.75 9.87
N ASP A 76 8.22 -3.67 11.19
CA ASP A 76 8.49 -4.83 12.03
C ASP A 76 7.31 -5.13 12.96
N PHE A 77 7.01 -6.41 13.12
CA PHE A 77 5.92 -6.88 13.96
C PHE A 77 6.36 -7.06 15.41
N LEU A 78 5.61 -6.43 16.30
CA LEU A 78 5.85 -6.35 17.73
C LEU A 78 4.67 -6.99 18.46
N VAL A 79 4.91 -7.60 19.61
CA VAL A 79 3.85 -8.13 20.48
C VAL A 79 3.96 -7.41 21.81
N GLU A 80 2.87 -6.79 22.26
CA GLU A 80 2.84 -6.09 23.54
C GLU A 80 3.02 -7.09 24.69
N VAL A 81 3.88 -6.77 25.65
CA VAL A 81 4.09 -7.60 26.85
C VAL A 81 3.27 -7.00 27.99
N ILE A 82 2.29 -7.76 28.47
CA ILE A 82 1.43 -7.37 29.59
C ILE A 82 1.65 -8.38 30.71
N GLN A 83 2.22 -7.92 31.83
CA GLN A 83 2.45 -8.74 33.04
C GLN A 83 3.17 -10.09 32.74
N GLY A 84 4.25 -10.06 31.96
CA GLY A 84 5.03 -11.26 31.60
C GLY A 84 4.33 -12.20 30.61
N ARG A 85 3.22 -11.78 30.01
CA ARG A 85 2.48 -12.53 28.98
C ARG A 85 2.47 -11.79 27.64
N SER A 86 2.44 -12.55 26.55
CA SER A 86 2.28 -12.02 25.19
C SER A 86 0.84 -11.56 24.99
N GLY A 87 0.65 -10.27 24.78
CA GLY A 87 -0.62 -9.62 24.47
C GLY A 87 -0.90 -9.57 22.97
N THR A 88 -1.42 -8.43 22.51
CA THR A 88 -1.81 -8.25 21.11
C THR A 88 -0.59 -7.95 20.22
N SER A 89 -0.71 -8.30 18.94
CA SER A 89 0.30 -7.99 17.93
C SER A 89 0.09 -6.60 17.35
N PHE A 90 1.20 -5.92 17.10
CA PHE A 90 1.31 -4.61 16.50
C PHE A 90 2.33 -4.63 15.36
N TRP A 91 2.27 -3.63 14.50
CA TRP A 91 3.22 -3.37 13.43
C TRP A 91 3.74 -1.95 13.57
N SER A 92 5.07 -1.81 13.49
CA SER A 92 5.77 -0.54 13.60
C SER A 92 6.39 -0.16 12.26
N TYR A 93 6.22 1.10 11.85
CA TYR A 93 6.78 1.59 10.59
C TYR A 93 8.19 2.18 10.78
N ARG A 94 9.19 1.62 10.09
CA ARG A 94 10.62 2.00 10.27
C ARG A 94 10.91 3.48 9.99
N ARG A 95 10.23 4.09 9.02
CA ARG A 95 10.49 5.49 8.66
C ARG A 95 9.82 6.49 9.61
N CYS A 96 8.73 6.13 10.27
CA CYS A 96 8.19 6.95 11.37
C CYS A 96 9.11 6.96 12.58
N ASP A 97 9.73 5.81 12.86
CA ASP A 97 10.72 5.68 13.90
C ASP A 97 12.00 6.48 13.61
N ALA A 98 12.49 6.48 12.35
CA ALA A 98 13.61 7.33 11.94
C ALA A 98 13.33 8.84 12.11
N LYS A 99 12.07 9.26 12.05
CA LYS A 99 11.63 10.64 12.32
C LYS A 99 11.47 10.95 13.82
N GLY A 100 11.83 10.03 14.71
CA GLY A 100 11.74 10.19 16.16
C GLY A 100 10.32 10.08 16.74
N ALA A 101 9.32 9.74 15.93
CA ALA A 101 7.93 9.60 16.31
C ALA A 101 7.41 8.19 15.95
N PRO A 102 7.81 7.14 16.69
CA PRO A 102 7.42 5.77 16.39
C PRO A 102 5.90 5.60 16.49
N ARG A 103 5.28 5.17 15.39
CA ARG A 103 3.85 4.84 15.33
C ARG A 103 3.69 3.33 15.23
N VAL A 104 2.84 2.80 16.11
CA VAL A 104 2.46 1.39 16.16
C VAL A 104 1.00 1.23 15.79
N PHE A 105 0.71 0.23 14.95
CA PHE A 105 -0.63 -0.09 14.45
C PHE A 105 -0.99 -1.51 14.85
N GLY A 106 -2.26 -1.81 15.15
CA GLY A 106 -2.67 -3.18 15.45
C GLY A 106 -2.41 -4.11 14.25
N ALA A 107 -1.86 -5.29 14.50
CA ALA A 107 -1.55 -6.27 13.44
C ALA A 107 -2.66 -7.33 13.26
N VAL A 108 -3.80 -7.19 13.96
CA VAL A 108 -5.00 -8.03 13.77
C VAL A 108 -5.67 -7.71 12.43
N THR A 109 -5.73 -6.43 12.05
CA THR A 109 -6.19 -5.95 10.75
C THR A 109 -5.11 -5.06 10.16
N THR A 110 -4.64 -5.36 8.95
CA THR A 110 -3.53 -4.62 8.33
C THR A 110 -3.96 -3.31 7.67
N SER A 111 -5.24 -2.93 7.76
CA SER A 111 -5.82 -1.76 7.09
C SER A 111 -5.23 -0.44 7.58
N ALA A 112 -5.08 -0.26 8.89
CA ALA A 112 -4.52 0.97 9.46
C ALA A 112 -3.03 1.15 9.13
N ALA A 113 -2.27 0.04 9.17
CA ALA A 113 -0.87 0.02 8.74
C ALA A 113 -0.72 0.36 7.26
N GLN A 114 -1.59 -0.20 6.41
CA GLN A 114 -1.63 0.07 4.98
C GLN A 114 -1.98 1.53 4.66
N GLU A 115 -3.04 2.08 5.27
CA GLU A 115 -3.45 3.46 5.07
C GLU A 115 -2.33 4.43 5.45
N HIS A 116 -1.61 4.13 6.53
CA HIS A 116 -0.47 4.92 6.96
C HIS A 116 0.70 4.89 5.97
N LEU A 117 1.02 3.72 5.41
CA LEU A 117 2.02 3.58 4.36
C LEU A 117 1.66 4.37 3.10
N LEU A 118 0.39 4.31 2.69
CA LEU A 118 -0.12 5.10 1.55
C LEU A 118 -0.03 6.60 1.82
N ARG A 119 -0.37 7.04 3.02
CA ARG A 119 -0.27 8.46 3.40
C ARG A 119 1.17 8.96 3.41
N ILE A 120 2.12 8.20 3.97
CA ILE A 120 3.52 8.63 4.02
C ILE A 120 4.19 8.58 2.65
N SER A 121 3.89 7.57 1.84
CA SER A 121 4.39 7.52 0.47
C SER A 121 3.89 8.69 -0.37
N ALA A 122 2.67 9.18 -0.12
CA ALA A 122 2.15 10.38 -0.76
C ALA A 122 2.81 11.70 -0.29
N THR A 123 3.36 11.76 0.93
CA THR A 123 3.98 12.98 1.49
C THR A 123 5.51 13.03 1.37
N SER A 124 6.17 12.00 0.82
CA SER A 124 7.64 11.92 0.79
C SER A 124 8.29 12.61 -0.43
N ASP A 125 7.51 13.33 -1.25
CA ASP A 125 8.02 14.03 -2.45
C ASP A 125 8.29 15.54 -2.22
N GLU A 126 8.18 16.05 -0.99
CA GLU A 126 8.49 17.46 -0.68
C GLU A 126 9.33 17.58 0.60
N ASP A 127 10.66 17.60 0.43
CA ASP A 127 11.58 18.18 1.41
C ASP A 127 12.22 19.43 0.78
N SER A 128 11.64 20.61 1.01
CA SER A 128 12.39 21.86 1.11
C SER A 128 11.57 22.96 1.82
N ASP A 129 12.00 23.24 3.05
CA ASP A 129 11.94 24.51 3.80
C ASP A 129 10.62 25.02 4.44
N GLY A 130 10.66 25.17 5.77
CA GLY A 130 10.21 26.38 6.49
C GLY A 130 8.71 26.63 6.77
N SER A 131 8.33 26.41 8.03
CA SER A 131 7.26 27.10 8.81
C SER A 131 5.79 26.64 8.72
N TYR A 132 5.30 26.15 9.87
CA TYR A 132 3.88 26.11 10.29
C TYR A 132 3.54 27.38 11.12
N PRO A 133 2.26 27.69 11.50
CA PRO A 133 0.93 27.11 11.17
C PRO A 133 -0.14 28.23 10.90
N PRO A 134 -1.49 28.05 10.99
CA PRO A 134 -2.35 26.85 10.97
C PRO A 134 -3.51 26.91 9.93
N PHE A 135 -4.07 25.73 9.65
CA PHE A 135 -5.50 25.46 9.38
C PHE A 135 -6.29 26.44 8.49
N SER A 136 -6.59 26.03 7.26
CA SER A 136 -7.94 26.14 6.69
C SER A 136 -8.11 25.20 5.50
N ALA A 137 -9.23 24.48 5.53
CA ALA A 137 -9.70 23.64 4.45
C ALA A 137 -10.06 24.49 3.24
N THR A 138 -9.42 24.28 2.08
CA THR A 138 -10.05 24.26 0.74
C THR A 138 -9.01 24.11 -0.38
N ALA A 139 -9.45 23.46 -1.45
CA ALA A 139 -8.96 23.56 -2.84
C ALA A 139 -7.69 22.78 -3.27
N SER A 140 -7.92 21.92 -4.26
CA SER A 140 -6.99 21.22 -5.18
C SER A 140 -5.98 22.19 -5.87
N PRO A 141 -4.82 21.71 -6.42
CA PRO A 141 -4.84 21.11 -7.78
C PRO A 141 -3.78 20.02 -8.10
N SER A 142 -4.17 19.15 -9.04
CA SER A 142 -3.41 18.40 -10.08
C SER A 142 -1.89 18.07 -9.98
N SER A 143 -1.59 16.75 -9.99
CA SER A 143 -0.70 15.97 -10.93
C SER A 143 0.80 16.36 -11.09
N PRO A 144 1.79 15.41 -11.15
CA PRO A 144 1.74 14.18 -11.95
C PRO A 144 2.41 12.95 -11.29
N PHE A 145 1.60 12.09 -10.67
CA PHE A 145 2.10 10.80 -10.20
C PHE A 145 2.21 9.79 -11.35
N LYS A 146 3.45 9.38 -11.64
CA LYS A 146 3.75 8.10 -12.27
C LYS A 146 3.12 6.99 -11.42
N ARG A 147 2.19 6.27 -12.03
CA ARG A 147 1.32 5.25 -11.42
C ARG A 147 2.13 4.12 -10.78
N VAL A 148 1.94 3.91 -9.47
CA VAL A 148 2.34 2.68 -8.77
C VAL A 148 1.32 1.60 -9.12
N ARG A 149 1.77 0.55 -9.81
CA ARG A 149 0.92 -0.55 -10.29
C ARG A 149 0.41 -1.39 -9.12
N LEU A 150 -0.91 -1.43 -8.92
CA LEU A 150 -1.55 -2.41 -8.05
C LEU A 150 -1.37 -3.83 -8.61
N ILE A 151 -1.32 -4.81 -7.70
CA ILE A 151 -1.34 -6.24 -8.02
C ILE A 151 -2.65 -6.52 -8.78
N ASN A 152 -2.48 -6.66 -10.08
CA ASN A 152 -3.53 -6.56 -11.09
C ASN A 152 -4.30 -7.90 -11.14
N THR A 153 -5.30 -8.04 -10.26
CA THR A 153 -6.15 -9.25 -10.23
C THR A 153 -6.83 -9.43 -11.58
N SER A 154 -6.99 -10.68 -12.05
CA SER A 154 -7.67 -10.96 -13.33
C SER A 154 -9.08 -10.36 -13.39
N ILE A 155 -9.76 -10.32 -12.25
CA ILE A 155 -11.08 -9.71 -12.07
C ILE A 155 -11.00 -8.18 -12.29
N LEU A 156 -9.98 -7.50 -11.74
CA LEU A 156 -9.80 -6.07 -11.95
C LEU A 156 -9.49 -5.76 -13.41
N LYS A 157 -8.63 -6.55 -14.05
CA LYS A 157 -8.34 -6.41 -15.49
C LYS A 157 -9.60 -6.55 -16.34
N ALA A 158 -10.42 -7.56 -16.06
CA ALA A 158 -11.67 -7.77 -16.77
C ALA A 158 -12.59 -6.55 -16.61
N LYS A 159 -12.76 -6.03 -15.39
CA LYS A 159 -13.55 -4.81 -15.12
C LYS A 159 -13.01 -3.58 -15.85
N ILE A 160 -11.69 -3.39 -15.87
CA ILE A 160 -11.04 -2.28 -16.59
C ILE A 160 -11.31 -2.41 -18.09
N THR A 161 -11.13 -3.60 -18.67
CA THR A 161 -11.42 -3.84 -20.09
C THR A 161 -12.88 -3.54 -20.40
N THR A 162 -13.82 -4.07 -19.60
CA THR A 162 -15.26 -3.78 -19.78
C THR A 162 -15.56 -2.29 -19.68
N MET A 163 -14.95 -1.57 -18.74
CA MET A 163 -15.11 -0.11 -18.65
C MET A 163 -14.59 0.60 -19.90
N ARG A 164 -13.45 0.18 -20.45
CA ARG A 164 -12.90 0.74 -21.69
C ARG A 164 -13.82 0.48 -22.89
N ASP A 165 -14.37 -0.73 -22.98
CA ASP A 165 -15.33 -1.11 -24.03
C ASP A 165 -16.59 -0.24 -23.94
N LEU A 166 -17.14 -0.06 -22.75
CA LEU A 166 -18.30 0.80 -22.51
C LEU A 166 -18.02 2.26 -22.87
N CYS A 167 -16.84 2.79 -22.53
CA CYS A 167 -16.47 4.16 -22.89
C CYS A 167 -16.45 4.36 -24.40
N VAL A 168 -15.83 3.43 -25.15
CA VAL A 168 -15.82 3.48 -26.62
C VAL A 168 -17.23 3.35 -27.17
N ALA A 169 -18.04 2.44 -26.64
CA ALA A 169 -19.43 2.28 -27.05
C ALA A 169 -20.23 3.58 -26.85
N SER A 170 -20.04 4.29 -25.74
CA SER A 170 -20.69 5.60 -25.50
C SER A 170 -20.23 6.66 -26.49
N VAL A 171 -18.92 6.72 -26.81
CA VAL A 171 -18.39 7.64 -27.83
C VAL A 171 -19.05 7.43 -29.18
N VAL A 172 -19.12 6.16 -29.62
CA VAL A 172 -19.66 5.81 -30.94
C VAL A 172 -21.18 5.99 -30.99
N SER A 173 -21.89 5.52 -29.97
CA SER A 173 -23.37 5.53 -29.96
C SER A 173 -23.95 6.93 -29.76
N ALA A 174 -23.35 7.76 -28.90
CA ALA A 174 -23.83 9.11 -28.61
C ALA A 174 -23.05 10.20 -29.34
N GLY A 175 -22.10 9.85 -30.21
CA GLY A 175 -21.29 10.82 -30.96
C GLY A 175 -20.45 11.73 -30.08
N LEU A 176 -19.98 11.25 -28.93
CA LEU A 176 -19.26 12.09 -27.96
C LEU A 176 -17.81 12.34 -28.42
N PRO A 177 -17.22 13.50 -28.08
CA PRO A 177 -15.79 13.71 -28.28
C PRO A 177 -14.95 12.70 -27.49
N PHE A 178 -13.82 12.26 -28.03
CA PHE A 178 -12.89 11.34 -27.33
C PHE A 178 -12.33 11.88 -26.00
N ILE A 179 -12.40 13.19 -25.78
CA ILE A 179 -12.00 13.84 -24.52
C ILE A 179 -13.09 13.80 -23.45
N HIS A 180 -14.29 13.26 -23.74
CA HIS A 180 -15.45 13.30 -22.85
C HIS A 180 -15.13 12.78 -21.45
N PHE A 181 -14.38 11.69 -21.35
CA PHE A 181 -14.02 11.05 -20.08
C PHE A 181 -12.84 11.71 -19.35
N GLU A 182 -12.21 12.73 -19.93
CA GLU A 182 -11.23 13.57 -19.24
C GLU A 182 -11.91 14.59 -18.31
N ASN A 183 -13.24 14.77 -18.42
CA ASN A 183 -13.99 15.68 -17.57
C ASN A 183 -13.83 15.34 -16.08
N ALA A 184 -13.44 16.35 -15.29
CA ALA A 184 -13.16 16.19 -13.86
C ALA A 184 -14.36 15.69 -13.06
N PHE A 185 -15.58 16.13 -13.39
CA PHE A 185 -16.81 15.72 -12.70
C PHE A 185 -17.17 14.27 -13.03
N LEU A 186 -17.07 13.87 -14.30
CA LEU A 186 -17.29 12.47 -14.68
C LEU A 186 -16.29 11.54 -14.01
N GLN A 187 -15.02 11.93 -13.96
CA GLN A 187 -14.01 11.16 -13.23
C GLN A 187 -14.29 11.10 -11.73
N GLN A 188 -14.85 12.16 -11.13
CA GLN A 188 -15.27 12.13 -9.73
C GLN A 188 -16.44 11.16 -9.50
N ILE A 189 -17.40 11.10 -10.42
CA ILE A 189 -18.49 10.09 -10.39
C ILE A 189 -17.89 8.68 -10.46
N PHE A 190 -16.98 8.41 -11.38
CA PHE A 190 -16.34 7.09 -11.47
C PHE A 190 -15.56 6.73 -10.20
N ARG A 191 -14.82 7.69 -9.62
CA ARG A 191 -14.09 7.49 -8.36
C ARG A 191 -15.03 7.21 -7.19
N TYR A 192 -16.21 7.84 -7.14
CA TYR A 192 -17.21 7.58 -6.09
C TYR A 192 -17.70 6.13 -6.12
N HIS A 193 -17.94 5.58 -7.31
CA HIS A 193 -18.40 4.20 -7.45
C HIS A 193 -17.27 3.17 -7.32
N SER A 194 -16.07 3.46 -7.80
CA SER A 194 -14.90 2.58 -7.66
C SER A 194 -13.60 3.35 -7.80
N THR A 195 -12.93 3.58 -6.68
CA THR A 195 -11.62 4.25 -6.65
C THR A 195 -10.53 3.43 -7.33
N GLU A 196 -10.55 2.11 -7.17
CA GLU A 196 -9.57 1.18 -7.75
C GLU A 196 -9.66 1.12 -9.27
N VAL A 197 -10.87 0.90 -9.82
CA VAL A 197 -11.06 0.84 -11.28
C VAL A 197 -10.83 2.22 -11.91
N ALA A 198 -11.31 3.29 -11.25
CA ALA A 198 -11.16 4.63 -11.81
C ALA A 198 -9.72 5.15 -11.80
N GLY A 199 -8.85 4.64 -10.92
CA GLY A 199 -7.42 4.96 -10.94
C GLY A 199 -6.65 4.27 -12.08
N GLU A 200 -7.11 3.09 -12.50
CA GLU A 200 -6.39 2.24 -13.46
C GLU A 200 -6.88 2.41 -14.90
N VAL A 201 -8.13 2.84 -15.12
CA VAL A 201 -8.66 3.06 -16.47
C VAL A 201 -7.95 4.27 -17.11
N PRO A 202 -7.36 4.10 -18.31
CA PRO A 202 -6.74 5.21 -19.02
C PRO A 202 -7.82 6.07 -19.70
N TRP A 203 -8.29 7.12 -19.01
CA TRP A 203 -9.37 8.01 -19.46
C TRP A 203 -9.03 8.96 -20.62
N GLY A 204 -7.76 8.99 -21.03
CA GLY A 204 -7.27 9.97 -21.99
C GLY A 204 -7.81 9.73 -23.41
N ARG A 205 -7.90 10.82 -24.18
CA ARG A 205 -8.31 10.85 -25.59
C ARG A 205 -7.61 9.77 -26.41
N THR A 206 -6.28 9.70 -26.30
CA THR A 206 -5.47 8.74 -27.06
C THR A 206 -5.80 7.31 -26.66
N ALA A 207 -5.95 7.05 -25.35
CA ALA A 207 -6.24 5.71 -24.86
C ALA A 207 -7.60 5.17 -25.33
N ILE A 208 -8.63 6.02 -25.40
CA ILE A 208 -9.96 5.65 -25.91
C ILE A 208 -9.93 5.45 -27.42
N ARG A 209 -9.28 6.37 -28.16
CA ARG A 209 -9.11 6.24 -29.61
C ARG A 209 -8.33 4.97 -29.98
N ASP A 210 -7.25 4.70 -29.28
CA ASP A 210 -6.39 3.55 -29.56
C ASP A 210 -7.13 2.24 -29.23
N HIS A 211 -7.94 2.22 -28.16
CA HIS A 211 -8.83 1.09 -27.81
C HIS A 211 -9.90 0.84 -28.87
N LEU A 212 -10.51 1.89 -29.43
CA LEU A 212 -11.42 1.76 -30.57
C LEU A 212 -10.71 1.13 -31.78
N GLY A 213 -9.47 1.54 -32.05
CA GLY A 213 -8.64 0.94 -33.10
C GLY A 213 -8.35 -0.54 -32.84
N ASP A 214 -8.09 -0.93 -31.59
CA ASP A 214 -7.91 -2.33 -31.21
C ASP A 214 -9.19 -3.15 -31.43
N LEU A 215 -10.35 -2.63 -31.04
CA LEU A 215 -11.66 -3.26 -31.26
C LEU A 215 -11.95 -3.44 -32.74
N LEU A 216 -11.67 -2.44 -33.58
CA LEU A 216 -11.84 -2.54 -35.03
C LEU A 216 -10.94 -3.62 -35.63
N ARG A 217 -9.64 -3.61 -35.28
CA ARG A 217 -8.69 -4.65 -35.73
C ARG A 217 -9.13 -6.04 -35.31
N HIS A 218 -9.63 -6.19 -34.09
CA HIS A 218 -10.16 -7.45 -33.60
C HIS A 218 -11.38 -7.90 -34.41
N GLY A 219 -12.33 -6.99 -34.65
CA GLY A 219 -13.51 -7.26 -35.49
C GLY A 219 -13.14 -7.64 -36.93
N GLU A 220 -12.19 -6.93 -37.55
CA GLU A 220 -11.67 -7.28 -38.87
C GLU A 220 -11.01 -8.66 -38.89
N ALA A 221 -10.21 -9.00 -37.87
CA ALA A 221 -9.54 -10.29 -37.78
C ALA A 221 -10.54 -11.45 -37.65
N LEU A 222 -11.56 -11.27 -36.82
CA LEU A 222 -12.68 -12.19 -36.70
C LEU A 222 -13.40 -12.35 -38.03
N MET A 223 -13.80 -11.24 -38.66
CA MET A 223 -14.50 -11.26 -39.94
C MET A 223 -13.63 -11.92 -41.03
N LYS A 224 -12.33 -11.62 -41.12
CA LYS A 224 -11.38 -12.29 -42.02
C LYS A 224 -11.25 -13.79 -41.76
N SER A 225 -11.36 -14.23 -40.51
CA SER A 225 -11.38 -15.67 -40.20
C SER A 225 -12.68 -16.34 -40.62
N GLU A 226 -13.81 -15.68 -40.40
CA GLU A 226 -15.13 -16.16 -40.83
C GLU A 226 -15.24 -16.23 -42.35
N LEU A 227 -14.80 -15.20 -43.07
CA LEU A 227 -14.77 -15.16 -44.53
C LEU A 227 -13.90 -16.29 -45.11
N ARG A 228 -12.77 -16.63 -44.46
CA ARG A 228 -11.91 -17.75 -44.87
C ARG A 228 -12.53 -19.12 -44.61
N ARG A 229 -13.39 -19.23 -43.60
CA ARG A 229 -14.09 -20.46 -43.22
C ARG A 229 -15.39 -20.66 -44.00
N ALA A 230 -15.94 -19.60 -44.59
CA ALA A 230 -17.21 -19.65 -45.30
C ALA A 230 -17.15 -20.61 -46.49
N ALA A 231 -18.06 -21.59 -46.52
CA ALA A 231 -18.19 -22.55 -47.62
C ALA A 231 -19.03 -22.00 -48.80
N SER A 232 -19.73 -20.89 -48.60
CA SER A 232 -20.59 -20.27 -49.60
C SER A 232 -19.86 -19.21 -50.43
N LYS A 233 -20.36 -18.93 -51.64
CA LYS A 233 -19.91 -17.77 -52.43
C LYS A 233 -20.34 -16.48 -51.73
N ILE A 234 -19.39 -15.57 -51.53
CA ILE A 234 -19.59 -14.27 -50.90
C ILE A 234 -19.65 -13.22 -52.01
N TYR A 235 -20.72 -12.42 -52.03
CA TYR A 235 -20.89 -11.32 -52.97
C TYR A 235 -20.71 -9.99 -52.25
N LEU A 236 -19.90 -9.10 -52.83
CA LEU A 236 -19.67 -7.74 -52.33
C LEU A 236 -20.56 -6.78 -53.11
N LEU A 237 -21.38 -6.02 -52.39
CA LEU A 237 -22.16 -4.92 -52.94
C LEU A 237 -21.42 -3.63 -52.63
N PHE A 238 -21.22 -2.79 -53.65
CA PHE A 238 -20.62 -1.48 -53.50
C PHE A 238 -21.73 -0.44 -53.54
N ASP A 239 -21.80 0.40 -52.51
CA ASP A 239 -22.60 1.61 -52.48
C ASP A 239 -21.65 2.79 -52.76
N LEU A 240 -22.04 3.67 -53.69
CA LEU A 240 -21.18 4.70 -54.31
C LEU A 240 -21.68 6.09 -53.97
#